data_AF-A0A1Y5Q679-F1
#
_entry.id   AF-A0A1Y5Q679-F1
#
_cell.length_a   1.000
_cell.length_b   1.000
_cell.length_c   1.000
_cell.angle_alpha   90.00
_cell.angle_beta   90.00
_cell.angle_gamma   90.00
#
_symmetry.space_group_name_H-M   'P 1'
#
loop_
_entity.id
_entity.type
_entity.pdbx_description
1 polymer ?
#
loop_
_entity_poly.entity_id
_entity_poly.type
_entity_poly.pdbx_seq_one_letter_code
_entity_poly.pdbx_strand_id
1 'polypeptide(L)'
;MSGGSLDYVYSRVQDAASTILSRAESPTHRAFAAHLFKVAEALRAMEWMLSCDTSPGSETAAIRAVLSDGAELEAATESAKKALAELQSALSANT
;
A
#
# COMPACT_ATOMS: atom_id res chain seq x y z
N MET A 1 -6.27 -17.20 18.12
CA MET A 1 -5.99 -15.83 17.66
C MET A 1 -5.61 -15.94 16.20
N SER A 2 -6.33 -15.28 15.29
CA SER A 2 -5.88 -15.16 13.90
C SER A 2 -4.55 -14.40 13.91
N GLY A 3 -3.59 -14.83 13.09
CA GLY A 3 -2.22 -14.27 13.05
C GLY A 3 -2.14 -12.82 12.59
N GLY A 4 -3.25 -12.13 12.38
CA GLY A 4 -3.32 -10.92 11.56
C GLY A 4 -3.29 -11.30 10.08
N SER A 5 -4.07 -10.62 9.26
CA SER A 5 -4.10 -10.82 7.81
C SER A 5 -2.77 -10.46 7.14
N LEU A 6 -1.95 -9.62 7.78
CA LEU A 6 -0.62 -9.21 7.35
C LEU A 6 0.43 -9.40 8.46
N ASP A 7 0.22 -10.35 9.38
CA ASP A 7 1.12 -10.64 10.51
C ASP A 7 1.45 -9.40 11.38
N TYR A 8 0.55 -8.41 11.43
CA TYR A 8 0.76 -7.15 12.14
C TYR A 8 2.05 -6.42 11.72
N VAL A 9 2.47 -6.57 10.46
CA VAL A 9 3.74 -6.04 9.93
C VAL A 9 3.90 -4.53 10.13
N TYR A 10 2.80 -3.77 10.25
CA TYR A 10 2.82 -2.34 10.56
C TYR A 10 3.64 -2.03 11.83
N SER A 11 3.60 -2.89 12.85
CA SER A 11 4.35 -2.72 14.10
C SER A 11 5.87 -2.75 13.84
N ARG A 12 6.32 -3.70 13.03
CA ARG A 12 7.75 -3.85 12.68
C ARG A 12 8.25 -2.68 11.81
N VAL A 13 7.40 -2.17 10.92
CA VAL A 13 7.71 -0.96 10.12
C VAL A 13 7.79 0.27 11.02
N GLN A 14 6.89 0.40 12.00
CA GLN A 14 6.89 1.47 12.99
C GLN A 14 8.14 1.43 13.88
N ASP A 15 8.58 0.24 14.30
CA ASP A 15 9.81 0.05 15.08
C ASP A 15 11.05 0.44 14.26
N ALA A 16 11.09 0.05 12.98
CA ALA A 16 12.16 0.44 12.07
C ALA A 16 12.20 1.97 11.87
N ALA A 17 11.04 2.61 11.66
CA ALA A 17 10.92 4.06 11.54
C ALA A 17 11.43 4.78 12.80
N SER A 18 11.04 4.30 13.99
CA SER A 18 11.50 4.84 15.28
C SER A 18 13.00 4.70 15.46
N THR A 19 13.54 3.54 15.08
CA THR A 19 14.98 3.27 15.12
C THR A 19 15.76 4.21 14.21
N ILE A 20 15.31 4.40 12.96
CA ILE A 20 15.94 5.33 12.01
C ILE A 20 15.88 6.77 12.54
N LEU A 21 14.71 7.20 13.03
CA LEU A 21 14.53 8.55 13.57
C LEU A 21 15.46 8.82 14.75
N SER A 22 15.62 7.86 15.67
CA SER A 22 16.50 8.01 16.83
C SER A 22 17.99 8.16 16.47
N ARG A 23 18.39 7.66 15.30
CA ARG A 23 19.77 7.71 14.76
C ARG A 23 19.91 8.69 13.60
N ALA A 24 18.94 9.57 13.40
CA ALA A 24 18.90 10.42 12.22
C ALA A 24 19.89 11.58 12.30
N GLU A 25 20.99 11.46 11.55
CA GLU A 25 22.00 12.51 11.37
C GLU A 25 21.68 13.51 10.24
N SER A 26 20.76 13.16 9.33
CA SER A 26 20.42 13.97 8.17
C SER A 26 18.92 14.28 8.07
N PRO A 27 18.54 15.40 7.43
CA PRO A 27 17.14 15.67 7.09
C PRO A 27 16.49 14.55 6.28
N THR A 28 17.25 13.93 5.36
CA THR A 28 16.77 12.80 4.55
C THR A 28 16.39 11.59 5.39
N HIS A 29 17.17 11.23 6.42
CA HIS A 29 16.82 10.14 7.35
C HIS A 29 15.51 10.45 8.09
N ARG A 30 15.33 11.68 8.55
CA ARG A 30 14.11 12.12 9.24
C ARG A 30 12.89 12.07 8.31
N ALA A 31 13.04 12.54 7.08
CA ALA A 31 11.98 12.51 6.07
C ALA A 31 11.59 11.05 5.73
N PHE A 32 12.58 10.17 5.58
CA PHE A 32 12.33 8.76 5.31
C PHE A 32 11.63 8.07 6.49
N ALA A 33 12.07 8.30 7.74
CA ALA A 33 11.39 7.78 8.92
C ALA A 33 9.95 8.29 9.04
N ALA A 34 9.72 9.58 8.78
CA ALA A 34 8.37 10.16 8.75
C ALA A 34 7.49 9.50 7.68
N HIS A 35 8.04 9.19 6.50
CA HIS A 35 7.34 8.45 5.47
C HIS A 35 7.04 7.00 5.92
N LEU A 36 7.98 6.31 6.55
CA LEU A 36 7.76 4.95 7.07
C LEU A 36 6.66 4.89 8.14
N PHE A 37 6.48 5.93 8.96
CA PHE A 37 5.34 6.00 9.87
C PHE A 37 4.00 6.05 9.13
N LYS A 38 3.91 6.80 8.03
CA LYS A 38 2.72 6.80 7.16
C LYS A 38 2.51 5.43 6.50
N VAL A 39 3.60 4.78 6.08
CA VAL A 39 3.53 3.42 5.51
C VAL A 39 3.02 2.42 6.55
N ALA A 40 3.49 2.51 7.81
CA ALA A 40 2.97 1.69 8.90
C ALA A 40 1.46 1.94 9.11
N GLU A 41 0.99 3.17 9.05
CA GLU A 41 -0.44 3.48 9.14
C GLU A 41 -1.25 2.89 7.99
N ALA A 42 -0.75 2.97 6.74
CA ALA A 42 -1.37 2.34 5.58
C ALA A 42 -1.45 0.81 5.74
N LEU A 43 -0.37 0.17 6.23
CA LEU A 43 -0.33 -1.26 6.50
C LEU A 43 -1.30 -1.67 7.60
N ARG A 44 -1.43 -0.87 8.66
CA ARG A 44 -2.42 -1.10 9.73
C ARG A 44 -3.84 -1.01 9.20
N ALA A 45 -4.14 -0.01 8.37
CA ALA A 45 -5.46 0.14 7.80
C ALA A 45 -5.84 -1.04 6.89
N MET A 46 -4.89 -1.54 6.09
CA MET A 46 -5.10 -2.77 5.30
C MET A 46 -5.27 -4.01 6.18
N GLU A 47 -4.46 -4.19 7.22
CA GLU A 47 -4.57 -5.28 8.18
C GLU A 47 -5.98 -5.36 8.77
N TRP A 48 -6.52 -4.23 9.22
CA TRP A 48 -7.86 -4.16 9.80
C TRP A 48 -8.96 -4.42 8.76
N MET A 49 -8.81 -3.89 7.55
CA MET A 49 -9.78 -4.13 6.48
C MET A 49 -9.81 -5.61 6.06
N LEU A 50 -8.64 -6.24 5.89
CA LEU A 50 -8.53 -7.65 5.52
C LEU A 50 -9.00 -8.59 6.63
N SER A 51 -8.81 -8.21 7.89
CA SER A 51 -9.29 -8.93 9.06
C SER A 51 -10.77 -8.68 9.38
N CYS A 52 -11.46 -7.89 8.54
CA CYS A 52 -12.86 -7.46 8.72
C CYS A 52 -13.12 -6.63 10.00
N ASP A 53 -12.08 -6.05 10.61
CA ASP A 53 -12.20 -5.12 11.74
C ASP A 53 -12.71 -3.75 11.27
N THR A 54 -12.47 -3.40 10.00
CA THR A 54 -13.01 -2.21 9.34
C THR A 54 -13.66 -2.53 8.00
N SER A 55 -14.47 -1.61 7.48
CA SER A 55 -15.15 -1.79 6.20
C SER A 55 -14.20 -1.66 5.00
N PRO A 56 -14.45 -2.37 3.89
CA PRO A 56 -13.74 -2.16 2.63
C PRO A 56 -13.75 -0.69 2.19
N GLY A 57 -12.59 -0.16 1.79
CA GLY A 57 -12.40 1.23 1.37
C GLY A 57 -11.97 2.18 2.50
N SER A 58 -12.02 1.74 3.77
CA SER A 58 -11.54 2.54 4.90
C SER A 58 -10.03 2.76 4.88
N GLU A 59 -9.28 1.86 4.26
CA GLU A 59 -7.83 1.90 4.10
C GLU A 59 -7.35 2.85 3.00
N THR A 60 -8.21 3.18 2.04
CA THR A 60 -7.83 3.88 0.80
C THR A 60 -7.18 5.25 1.08
N ALA A 61 -7.68 6.00 2.07
CA ALA A 61 -7.11 7.30 2.42
C ALA A 61 -5.68 7.17 2.97
N ALA A 62 -5.42 6.17 3.81
CA ALA A 62 -4.09 5.91 4.37
C ALA A 62 -3.11 5.42 3.29
N ILE A 63 -3.57 4.57 2.36
CA ILE A 63 -2.78 4.14 1.20
C ILE A 63 -2.41 5.33 0.31
N ARG A 64 -3.37 6.18 -0.06
CA ARG A 64 -3.09 7.35 -0.91
C ARG A 64 -2.09 8.32 -0.29
N ALA A 65 -2.04 8.41 1.04
CA ALA A 65 -1.09 9.28 1.74
C ALA A 65 0.39 8.87 1.60
N VAL A 66 0.68 7.66 1.10
CA VAL A 66 2.04 7.15 0.87
C VAL A 66 2.39 6.89 -0.59
N LEU A 67 1.41 7.00 -1.49
CA LEU A 67 1.65 6.90 -2.92
C LEU A 67 2.18 8.22 -3.49
N SER A 68 2.94 8.13 -4.57
CA SER A 68 3.23 9.30 -5.39
C SER A 68 1.99 9.73 -6.17
N ASP A 69 1.92 11.01 -6.49
CA ASP A 69 0.90 11.54 -7.39
C ASP A 69 0.93 10.75 -8.70
N GLY A 70 -0.26 10.32 -9.17
CA GLY A 70 -0.40 9.55 -10.41
C GLY A 70 -0.23 8.04 -10.27
N ALA A 71 0.28 7.50 -9.15
CA ALA A 71 0.50 6.05 -9.00
C ALA A 71 -0.80 5.22 -9.18
N GLU A 72 -1.93 5.72 -8.68
CA GLU A 72 -3.23 5.06 -8.84
C GLU A 72 -3.69 5.05 -10.32
N LEU A 73 -3.44 6.15 -11.05
CA LEU A 73 -3.75 6.26 -12.48
C LEU A 73 -2.87 5.34 -13.32
N GLU A 74 -1.59 5.25 -13.00
CA GLU A 74 -0.64 4.33 -13.66
C GLU A 74 -1.09 2.87 -13.47
N ALA A 75 -1.41 2.47 -12.24
CA ALA A 75 -1.89 1.12 -11.94
C ALA A 75 -3.21 0.79 -12.67
N ALA A 76 -4.14 1.76 -12.74
CA ALA A 76 -5.39 1.62 -13.49
C ALA A 76 -5.14 1.48 -15.01
N THR A 77 -4.19 2.25 -15.54
CA THR A 77 -3.82 2.22 -16.96
C THR A 77 -3.24 0.86 -17.36
N GLU A 78 -2.33 0.30 -16.55
CA GLU A 78 -1.75 -1.01 -16.82
C GLU A 78 -2.80 -2.14 -16.74
N SER A 79 -3.71 -2.06 -15.77
CA SER A 79 -4.85 -2.98 -15.67
C SER A 79 -5.74 -2.91 -16.92
N ALA A 80 -6.04 -1.69 -17.40
CA ALA A 80 -6.87 -1.48 -18.59
C ALA A 80 -6.20 -2.01 -19.87
N LYS A 81 -4.89 -1.81 -20.03
CA LYS A 81 -4.13 -2.38 -21.17
C LYS A 81 -4.20 -3.91 -21.19
N LYS A 82 -4.05 -4.54 -20.03
CA LYS A 82 -4.15 -6.01 -19.91
C LYS A 82 -5.55 -6.51 -20.28
N ALA A 83 -6.59 -5.90 -19.73
CA ALA A 83 -7.97 -6.26 -20.05
C ALA A 83 -8.29 -6.06 -21.54
N LEU A 84 -7.76 -5.00 -22.16
CA LEU A 84 -7.90 -4.77 -23.60
C LEU A 84 -7.25 -5.88 -24.42
N ALA A 85 -6.03 -6.29 -24.06
CA ALA A 85 -5.32 -7.37 -24.75
C ALA A 85 -6.05 -8.72 -24.63
N GLU A 86 -6.56 -9.05 -23.44
CA GLU A 86 -7.38 -10.25 -23.20
C GLU A 86 -8.66 -10.23 -24.04
N LEU A 87 -9.35 -9.08 -24.09
CA LEU A 87 -10.54 -8.90 -24.92
C LEU A 87 -10.22 -9.08 -26.42
N GLN A 88 -9.14 -8.47 -26.91
CA GLN A 88 -8.71 -8.60 -28.31
C GLN A 88 -8.38 -10.05 -28.68
N SER A 89 -7.72 -10.78 -27.78
CA SER A 89 -7.44 -12.21 -27.97
C SER A 89 -8.73 -13.04 -28.04
N ALA A 90 -9.69 -12.79 -27.15
CA ALA A 90 -10.96 -13.52 -27.13
C ALA A 90 -11.80 -13.25 -28.39
N LEU A 91 -11.81 -12.01 -28.88
CA LEU A 91 -12.51 -11.65 -30.11
C LEU A 91 -11.88 -12.31 -31.34
N SER A 92 -10.55 -12.38 -31.39
CA SER A 92 -9.82 -12.99 -32.52
C SER A 92 -9.92 -14.52 -32.54
N ALA A 93 -10.11 -15.16 -31.37
CA ALA A 93 -10.31 -16.61 -31.27
C ALA A 93 -11.72 -17.07 -31.67
N ASN A 94 -12.68 -16.14 -31.73
CA ASN A 94 -14.08 -16.41 -32.07
C ASN A 94 -14.48 -15.94 -33.49
N THR A 95 -13.50 -15.49 -34.29
CA THR A 95 -13.63 -15.15 -35.72
C THR A 95 -12.86 -16.14 -36.57
#